data_AF-A0ABD7YAS5-F1
#
_entry.id   AF-A0ABD7YAS5-F1
#
_cell.length_a   1.000
_cell.length_b   1.000
_cell.length_c   1.000
_cell.angle_alpha   90.00
_cell.angle_beta   90.00
_cell.angle_gamma   90.00
#
_symmetry.space_group_name_H-M   'P 1'
#
loop_
_entity.id
_entity.type
_entity.pdbx_description
1 polymer ?
#
loop_
_entity_poly.entity_id
_entity_poly.type
_entity_poly.pdbx_seq_one_letter_code
_entity_poly.pdbx_strand_id
1 'polypeptide(L)'
;MTSDTALPSAATRTDSDAARAALSGLGYPLRTVVTLSTALALAVIGWVLPVDRGVMWGWVAIVVALSVLILWLHARRLSRARERNVHVIAQLGAATADLPVALRTRMPLALVTGDGLSALFDRDTERSRFVHVGDGAIWLRADHPQDLARLAVAVRQWRDGHAPDCVVLSVAPGLHANDDTLSQSLRVIRQAVADASRMLGTSLPGYVALYQRLSNADTATMPEARWYGMSTGSAIVDLHRFDAAIDAAESDALHADGNQAVAARAAGIASMVGWARRIVFDTLTDRRQPASPWRLFGVGWIDHGPATGPGKPWEREVRSLTGIAPAALPASPLPWPLPQPLIDAMPPRPWRSPRITAVAHVIAIVACAAIAAICGAAKNNDALMTRIGEHLERYNGIPATQDAAKRDALRVLASDRDQLDRYARVGVPLRLSFGTYRGAPLLPVLNEAIASYAPPPPPPAVVTLDSMSLFDSGKAQLKTGTTRAMVDALTLINAHPGKRVLVAGYADDQGRPDRNLKLSIDRASAVRDWLVEASGIPPTQFAIQGYGDTRPVADNATPEGRAKNRRVEITLVPDTQVSAVPTGAAR
;
A
#
# COMPACT_ATOMS: atom_id res chain seq x y z
N MET A 1 -30.04 -25.78 -47.33
CA MET A 1 -28.63 -25.66 -47.72
C MET A 1 -27.81 -25.49 -46.46
N THR A 2 -26.89 -26.41 -46.25
CA THR A 2 -25.91 -26.45 -45.17
C THR A 2 -25.11 -25.16 -45.11
N SER A 3 -25.07 -24.49 -43.96
CA SER A 3 -23.99 -23.57 -43.63
C SER A 3 -23.56 -23.86 -42.21
N ASP A 4 -22.36 -24.40 -42.10
CA ASP A 4 -21.63 -24.64 -40.87
C ASP A 4 -21.55 -23.38 -40.00
N THR A 5 -22.07 -23.48 -38.79
CA THR A 5 -21.48 -22.81 -37.63
C THR A 5 -21.11 -23.86 -36.60
N ALA A 6 -20.19 -24.75 -37.02
CA ALA A 6 -19.28 -25.35 -36.07
C ALA A 6 -18.66 -24.21 -35.23
N LEU A 7 -18.70 -24.34 -33.91
CA LEU A 7 -17.91 -23.51 -33.00
C LEU A 7 -16.51 -23.32 -33.62
N PRO A 8 -16.02 -22.08 -33.83
CA PRO A 8 -14.75 -21.90 -34.50
C PRO A 8 -13.67 -22.69 -33.77
N SER A 9 -12.76 -23.27 -34.56
CA SER A 9 -11.58 -23.98 -34.10
C SER A 9 -10.85 -23.21 -33.00
N ALA A 10 -10.05 -23.90 -32.18
CA ALA A 10 -9.13 -23.28 -31.24
C ALA A 10 -8.52 -21.98 -31.82
N ALA A 11 -8.63 -20.88 -31.08
CA ALA A 11 -8.27 -19.55 -31.55
C ALA A 11 -6.91 -19.56 -32.26
N THR A 12 -6.86 -19.01 -33.48
CA THR A 12 -5.62 -18.98 -34.24
C THR A 12 -4.59 -18.08 -33.52
N ARG A 13 -3.31 -18.32 -33.77
CA ARG A 13 -2.24 -17.46 -33.23
C ARG A 13 -2.43 -16.00 -33.67
N THR A 14 -2.90 -15.79 -34.89
CA THR A 14 -3.26 -14.48 -35.45
C THR A 14 -4.40 -13.80 -34.68
N ASP A 15 -5.47 -14.52 -34.35
CA ASP A 15 -6.56 -13.96 -33.54
C ASP A 15 -6.09 -13.59 -32.13
N SER A 16 -5.21 -14.42 -31.57
CA SER A 16 -4.63 -14.19 -30.24
C SER A 16 -3.75 -12.94 -30.20
N ASP A 17 -2.94 -12.72 -31.23
CA ASP A 17 -2.09 -11.54 -31.34
C ASP A 17 -2.91 -10.27 -31.63
N ALA A 18 -3.92 -10.35 -32.50
CA ALA A 18 -4.86 -9.24 -32.75
C ALA A 18 -5.66 -8.85 -31.50
N ALA A 19 -6.18 -9.83 -30.75
CA ALA A 19 -6.85 -9.58 -29.48
C ALA A 19 -5.90 -8.97 -28.43
N ARG A 20 -4.62 -9.41 -28.39
CA ARG A 20 -3.61 -8.82 -27.50
C ARG A 20 -3.32 -7.37 -27.86
N ALA A 21 -3.24 -7.04 -29.15
CA ALA A 21 -3.07 -5.67 -29.62
C ALA A 21 -4.28 -4.79 -29.25
N ALA A 22 -5.51 -5.29 -29.47
CA ALA A 22 -6.74 -4.59 -29.13
C ALA A 22 -6.90 -4.31 -27.62
N LEU A 23 -6.37 -5.19 -26.77
CA LEU A 23 -6.39 -5.06 -25.31
C LEU A 23 -5.18 -4.29 -24.75
N SER A 24 -4.21 -3.90 -25.59
CA SER A 24 -2.99 -3.28 -25.12
C SER A 24 -3.27 -1.95 -24.41
N GLY A 25 -2.68 -1.78 -23.22
CA GLY A 25 -2.92 -0.62 -22.37
C GLY A 25 -4.23 -0.65 -21.57
N LEU A 26 -5.19 -1.54 -21.83
CA LEU A 26 -6.45 -1.57 -21.09
C LEU A 26 -6.36 -2.43 -19.82
N GLY A 27 -7.15 -2.06 -18.82
CA GLY A 27 -7.36 -2.79 -17.57
C GLY A 27 -6.68 -2.18 -16.35
N TYR A 28 -6.97 -2.78 -15.20
CA TYR A 28 -6.30 -2.46 -13.94
C TYR A 28 -4.84 -2.89 -14.03
N PRO A 29 -3.86 -1.99 -13.81
CA PRO A 29 -2.44 -2.31 -13.89
C PRO A 29 -1.99 -3.09 -12.64
N LEU A 30 -2.53 -4.29 -12.45
CA LEU A 30 -2.32 -5.09 -11.24
C LEU A 30 -0.84 -5.36 -10.98
N ARG A 31 -0.07 -5.63 -12.04
CA ARG A 31 1.36 -5.91 -11.92
C ARG A 31 2.09 -4.74 -11.27
N THR A 32 1.85 -3.51 -11.72
CA THR A 32 2.53 -2.34 -11.17
C THR A 32 2.09 -2.04 -9.74
N VAL A 33 0.79 -2.17 -9.46
CA VAL A 33 0.25 -1.97 -8.09
C VAL A 33 0.81 -3.00 -7.12
N VAL A 34 0.82 -4.29 -7.50
CA VAL A 34 1.37 -5.36 -6.67
C VAL A 34 2.87 -5.13 -6.46
N THR A 35 3.66 -4.90 -7.53
CA THR A 35 5.11 -4.66 -7.37
C THR A 35 5.41 -3.47 -6.46
N LEU A 36 4.64 -2.38 -6.59
CA LEU A 36 4.79 -1.22 -5.71
C LEU A 36 4.43 -1.56 -4.27
N SER A 37 3.32 -2.25 -4.04
CA SER A 37 2.91 -2.68 -2.69
C SER A 37 3.93 -3.61 -2.04
N THR A 38 4.49 -4.56 -2.81
CA THR A 38 5.52 -5.49 -2.34
C THR A 38 6.78 -4.71 -1.98
N ALA A 39 7.23 -3.80 -2.86
CA ALA A 39 8.43 -2.99 -2.61
C ALA A 39 8.28 -2.12 -1.35
N LEU A 40 7.13 -1.45 -1.18
CA LEU A 40 6.84 -0.64 0.00
C LEU A 40 6.77 -1.49 1.28
N ALA A 41 6.09 -2.64 1.23
CA ALA A 41 6.00 -3.55 2.36
C ALA A 41 7.39 -4.06 2.77
N LEU A 42 8.22 -4.49 1.82
CA LEU A 42 9.58 -4.95 2.07
C LEU A 42 10.47 -3.84 2.66
N ALA A 43 10.35 -2.60 2.17
CA ALA A 43 11.08 -1.47 2.71
C ALA A 43 10.68 -1.18 4.17
N VAL A 44 9.39 -1.19 4.48
CA VAL A 44 8.90 -0.98 5.86
C VAL A 44 9.35 -2.10 6.79
N ILE A 45 9.21 -3.37 6.38
CA ILE A 45 9.61 -4.53 7.17
C ILE A 45 11.12 -4.56 7.40
N GLY A 46 11.92 -4.29 6.36
CA GLY A 46 13.37 -4.42 6.41
C GLY A 46 14.10 -3.25 7.08
N TRP A 47 13.58 -2.02 6.96
CA TRP A 47 14.29 -0.82 7.40
C TRP A 47 13.66 -0.07 8.57
N VAL A 48 12.41 -0.36 8.95
CA VAL A 48 11.68 0.46 9.94
C VAL A 48 11.07 -0.36 11.06
N LEU A 49 10.52 -1.53 10.77
CA LEU A 49 9.77 -2.29 11.78
C LEU A 49 10.70 -2.84 12.90
N PRO A 50 10.31 -2.72 14.19
CA PRO A 50 11.11 -3.21 15.32
C PRO A 50 10.94 -4.73 15.49
N VAL A 51 11.54 -5.53 14.62
CA VAL A 51 11.42 -7.00 14.64
C VAL A 51 12.79 -7.67 14.55
N ASP A 52 12.90 -8.81 15.23
CA ASP A 52 14.09 -9.65 15.16
C ASP A 52 14.34 -10.16 13.74
N ARG A 53 15.61 -10.41 13.42
CA ARG A 53 16.01 -10.86 12.07
C ARG A 53 15.28 -12.13 11.62
N GLY A 54 15.05 -13.09 12.51
CA GLY A 54 14.32 -14.32 12.16
C GLY A 54 12.87 -14.05 11.77
N VAL A 55 12.17 -13.22 12.55
CA VAL A 55 10.77 -12.85 12.31
C VAL A 55 10.66 -11.98 11.05
N MET A 56 11.62 -11.09 10.81
CA MET A 56 11.71 -10.25 9.62
C MET A 56 11.73 -11.09 8.33
N TRP A 57 12.60 -12.10 8.25
CA TRP A 57 12.69 -12.97 7.08
C TRP A 57 11.42 -13.79 6.86
N GLY A 58 10.72 -14.17 7.93
CA GLY A 58 9.40 -14.80 7.85
C GLY A 58 8.36 -13.89 7.16
N TRP A 59 8.25 -12.64 7.59
CA TRP A 59 7.35 -11.67 6.97
C TRP A 59 7.71 -11.36 5.51
N VAL A 60 9.00 -11.23 5.19
CA VAL A 60 9.48 -11.04 3.81
C VAL A 60 9.03 -12.20 2.92
N ALA A 61 9.22 -13.45 3.37
CA ALA A 61 8.80 -14.63 2.62
C ALA A 61 7.29 -14.67 2.38
N ILE A 62 6.48 -14.33 3.40
CA ILE A 62 5.01 -14.27 3.28
C ILE A 62 4.58 -13.23 2.25
N VAL A 63 5.14 -12.01 2.32
CA VAL A 63 4.79 -10.92 1.39
C VAL A 63 5.14 -11.29 -0.05
N VAL A 64 6.31 -11.88 -0.29
CA VAL A 64 6.72 -12.33 -1.63
C VAL A 64 5.81 -13.45 -2.14
N ALA A 65 5.55 -14.47 -1.31
CA ALA A 65 4.69 -15.60 -1.67
C ALA A 65 3.26 -15.15 -2.02
N LEU A 66 2.68 -14.25 -1.21
CA LEU A 66 1.35 -13.69 -1.46
C LEU A 66 1.31 -12.87 -2.76
N SER A 67 2.35 -12.07 -3.02
CA SER A 67 2.45 -11.27 -4.24
C SER A 67 2.49 -12.16 -5.49
N VAL A 68 3.30 -13.23 -5.46
CA VAL A 68 3.38 -14.22 -6.54
C VAL A 68 2.03 -14.92 -6.73
N LEU A 69 1.38 -15.35 -5.64
CA LEU A 69 0.08 -16.02 -5.69
C LEU A 69 -1.00 -15.13 -6.31
N ILE A 70 -1.07 -13.84 -5.92
CA ILE A 70 -2.04 -12.87 -6.47
C ILE A 70 -1.82 -12.70 -7.97
N LEU A 71 -0.57 -12.49 -8.40
CA LEU A 71 -0.23 -12.33 -9.82
C LEU A 71 -0.55 -13.59 -10.62
N TRP A 72 -0.25 -14.76 -10.08
CA TRP A 72 -0.55 -16.04 -10.72
C TRP A 72 -2.05 -16.29 -10.85
N LEU A 73 -2.82 -16.11 -9.77
CA LEU A 73 -4.28 -16.26 -9.78
C LEU A 73 -4.93 -15.29 -10.77
N HIS A 74 -4.47 -14.04 -10.81
CA HIS A 74 -5.00 -13.05 -11.75
C HIS A 74 -4.65 -13.40 -13.20
N ALA A 75 -3.40 -13.76 -13.48
CA ALA A 75 -2.97 -14.18 -14.82
C ALA A 75 -3.76 -15.42 -15.29
N ARG A 76 -4.01 -16.39 -14.41
CA ARG A 76 -4.79 -17.60 -14.69
C ARG A 76 -6.28 -17.29 -14.94
N ARG A 77 -6.87 -16.34 -14.21
CA ARG A 77 -8.25 -15.90 -14.43
C ARG A 77 -8.39 -15.14 -15.76
N LEU A 78 -7.45 -14.24 -16.04
CA LEU A 78 -7.47 -13.38 -17.22
C LEU A 78 -7.22 -14.19 -18.51
N SER A 79 -6.28 -15.15 -18.49
CA SER A 79 -6.02 -16.04 -19.62
C SER A 79 -7.25 -16.86 -19.99
N ARG A 80 -7.88 -17.54 -19.01
CA ARG A 80 -9.12 -18.30 -19.23
C ARG A 80 -10.26 -17.44 -19.76
N ALA A 81 -10.40 -16.21 -19.26
CA ALA A 81 -11.44 -15.28 -19.70
C ALA A 81 -11.19 -14.76 -21.12
N ARG A 82 -9.92 -14.54 -21.48
CA ARG A 82 -9.51 -14.11 -22.83
C ARG A 82 -9.68 -15.23 -23.84
N GLU A 83 -9.19 -16.44 -23.55
CA GLU A 83 -9.29 -17.61 -24.43
C GLU A 83 -10.73 -17.87 -24.92
N ARG A 84 -11.72 -17.68 -24.04
CA ARG A 84 -13.14 -17.85 -24.39
C ARG A 84 -13.68 -16.79 -25.36
N ASN A 85 -13.09 -15.60 -25.39
CA ASN A 85 -13.59 -14.43 -26.11
C ASN A 85 -12.62 -13.88 -27.17
N VAL A 86 -11.48 -14.56 -27.42
CA VAL A 86 -10.41 -14.08 -28.32
C VAL A 86 -10.95 -13.66 -29.67
N HIS A 87 -11.76 -14.51 -30.29
CA HIS A 87 -12.28 -14.26 -31.63
C HIS A 87 -13.14 -12.99 -31.71
N VAL A 88 -14.05 -12.80 -30.74
CA VAL A 88 -14.91 -11.61 -30.65
C VAL A 88 -14.07 -10.34 -30.44
N ILE A 89 -13.07 -10.41 -29.56
CA ILE A 89 -12.18 -9.28 -29.27
C ILE A 89 -11.30 -8.94 -30.49
N ALA A 90 -10.82 -9.96 -31.22
CA ALA A 90 -10.05 -9.77 -32.45
C ALA A 90 -10.89 -9.10 -33.54
N GLN A 91 -12.12 -9.56 -33.76
CA GLN A 91 -13.05 -8.96 -34.73
C GLN A 91 -13.43 -7.52 -34.36
N LEU A 92 -13.75 -7.26 -33.08
CA LEU A 92 -13.97 -5.90 -32.58
C LEU A 92 -12.75 -5.01 -32.81
N GLY A 93 -11.55 -5.52 -32.49
CA GLY A 93 -10.30 -4.81 -32.69
C GLY A 93 -10.03 -4.48 -34.15
N ALA A 94 -10.28 -5.41 -35.07
CA ALA A 94 -10.12 -5.21 -36.51
C ALA A 94 -11.14 -4.22 -37.07
N ALA A 95 -12.42 -4.36 -36.71
CA ALA A 95 -13.49 -3.49 -37.20
C ALA A 95 -13.40 -2.05 -36.67
N THR A 96 -12.64 -1.84 -35.59
CA THR A 96 -12.45 -0.51 -34.99
C THR A 96 -11.01 -0.02 -35.07
N ALA A 97 -10.15 -0.67 -35.86
CA ALA A 97 -8.72 -0.39 -35.93
C ALA A 97 -8.43 1.10 -36.15
N ASP A 98 -9.21 1.74 -37.02
CA ASP A 98 -9.05 3.15 -37.42
C ASP A 98 -9.60 4.15 -36.40
N LEU A 99 -10.33 3.69 -35.37
CA LEU A 99 -10.86 4.57 -34.32
C LEU A 99 -9.82 4.78 -33.20
N PRO A 100 -9.52 6.04 -32.83
CA PRO A 100 -8.75 6.35 -31.63
C PRO A 100 -9.34 5.70 -30.37
N VAL A 101 -8.48 5.18 -29.49
CA VAL A 101 -8.89 4.50 -28.25
C VAL A 101 -9.79 5.36 -27.36
N ALA A 102 -9.57 6.68 -27.34
CA ALA A 102 -10.41 7.62 -26.58
C ALA A 102 -11.84 7.75 -27.12
N LEU A 103 -12.05 7.56 -28.42
CA LEU A 103 -13.39 7.56 -29.03
C LEU A 103 -14.08 6.22 -28.80
N ARG A 104 -13.35 5.10 -28.87
CA ARG A 104 -13.88 3.75 -28.57
C ARG A 104 -14.51 3.63 -27.18
N THR A 105 -13.96 4.33 -26.18
CA THR A 105 -14.50 4.31 -24.81
C THR A 105 -15.66 5.28 -24.62
N ARG A 106 -15.80 6.32 -25.45
CA ARG A 106 -16.83 7.36 -25.32
C ARG A 106 -18.05 7.13 -26.22
N MET A 107 -17.91 6.43 -27.34
CA MET A 107 -19.03 6.13 -28.23
C MET A 107 -20.00 5.14 -27.57
N PRO A 108 -21.32 5.37 -27.65
CA PRO A 108 -22.34 4.37 -27.32
C PRO A 108 -22.06 3.05 -28.04
N LEU A 109 -22.15 1.94 -27.30
CA LEU A 109 -22.08 0.60 -27.87
C LEU A 109 -23.37 -0.17 -27.59
N ALA A 110 -24.07 -0.51 -28.66
CA ALA A 110 -25.33 -1.24 -28.65
C ALA A 110 -25.12 -2.69 -29.13
N LEU A 111 -25.60 -3.66 -28.36
CA LEU A 111 -25.72 -5.04 -28.81
C LEU A 111 -27.07 -5.21 -29.52
N VAL A 112 -27.09 -5.62 -30.79
CA VAL A 112 -28.30 -5.77 -31.59
C VAL A 112 -28.65 -7.25 -31.73
N THR A 113 -29.86 -7.63 -31.33
CA THR A 113 -30.37 -9.01 -31.41
C THR A 113 -31.80 -9.03 -31.96
N GLY A 114 -32.25 -10.17 -32.45
CA GLY A 114 -33.63 -10.37 -32.89
C GLY A 114 -33.71 -10.58 -34.39
N ASP A 115 -34.69 -9.93 -35.02
CA ASP A 115 -35.08 -10.20 -36.40
C ASP A 115 -34.28 -9.36 -37.41
N GLY A 116 -34.14 -9.86 -38.65
CA GLY A 116 -33.61 -9.07 -39.77
C GLY A 116 -32.17 -8.58 -39.61
N LEU A 117 -31.35 -9.26 -38.79
CA LEU A 117 -29.99 -8.81 -38.50
C LEU A 117 -29.09 -8.74 -39.74
N SER A 118 -29.22 -9.68 -40.69
CA SER A 118 -28.51 -9.59 -41.98
C SER A 118 -28.92 -8.35 -42.76
N ALA A 119 -30.22 -8.03 -42.80
CA ALA A 119 -30.72 -6.83 -43.46
C ALA A 119 -30.19 -5.52 -42.86
N LEU A 120 -29.85 -5.51 -41.57
CA LEU A 120 -29.30 -4.33 -40.88
C LEU A 120 -27.78 -4.17 -41.04
N PHE A 121 -27.03 -5.28 -41.08
CA PHE A 121 -25.57 -5.25 -41.01
C PHE A 121 -24.87 -5.56 -42.34
N ASP A 122 -25.47 -6.37 -43.20
CA ASP A 122 -24.83 -6.85 -44.43
C ASP A 122 -25.05 -5.80 -45.53
N ARG A 123 -24.12 -4.85 -45.63
CA ARG A 123 -24.15 -3.76 -46.62
C ARG A 123 -23.55 -4.15 -47.98
N ASP A 124 -22.68 -5.16 -47.99
CA ASP A 124 -22.05 -5.69 -49.20
C ASP A 124 -22.45 -7.16 -49.35
N THR A 125 -22.83 -7.60 -50.55
CA THR A 125 -23.30 -8.98 -50.84
C THR A 125 -22.25 -10.06 -50.57
N GLU A 126 -20.97 -9.69 -50.41
CA GLU A 126 -19.85 -10.63 -50.25
C GLU A 126 -19.38 -10.80 -48.80
N ARG A 127 -19.76 -9.92 -47.86
CA ARG A 127 -19.23 -9.95 -46.48
C ARG A 127 -20.28 -9.62 -45.43
N SER A 128 -20.59 -10.62 -44.60
CA SER A 128 -21.43 -10.43 -43.43
C SER A 128 -20.67 -9.63 -42.35
N ARG A 129 -21.22 -8.48 -41.92
CA ARG A 129 -20.53 -7.60 -40.96
C ARG A 129 -20.99 -7.88 -39.53
N PHE A 130 -20.04 -8.26 -38.68
CA PHE A 130 -20.27 -8.47 -37.25
C PHE A 130 -20.38 -7.15 -36.46
N VAL A 131 -19.66 -6.11 -36.89
CA VAL A 131 -19.62 -4.78 -36.27
C VAL A 131 -19.93 -3.72 -37.32
N HIS A 132 -20.77 -2.77 -36.96
CA HIS A 132 -20.98 -1.56 -37.75
C HIS A 132 -20.62 -0.33 -36.89
N VAL A 133 -19.74 0.52 -37.40
CA VAL A 133 -19.44 1.82 -36.80
C VAL A 133 -19.98 2.89 -37.72
N GLY A 134 -20.91 3.69 -37.21
CA GLY A 134 -21.61 4.73 -37.95
C GLY A 134 -22.57 5.44 -37.02
N ASP A 135 -23.07 6.60 -37.44
CA ASP A 135 -24.26 7.18 -36.80
C ASP A 135 -24.04 7.46 -35.30
N GLY A 136 -22.81 7.87 -34.95
CA GLY A 136 -22.42 8.21 -33.58
C GLY A 136 -22.25 7.01 -32.62
N ALA A 137 -22.44 5.76 -33.06
CA ALA A 137 -22.42 4.59 -32.21
C ALA A 137 -21.67 3.38 -32.81
N ILE A 138 -21.37 2.41 -31.94
CA ILE A 138 -20.83 1.10 -32.31
C ILE A 138 -21.94 0.07 -32.15
N TRP A 139 -22.36 -0.53 -33.26
CA TRP A 139 -23.40 -1.53 -33.32
C TRP A 139 -22.76 -2.91 -33.44
N LEU A 140 -23.08 -3.81 -32.53
CA LEU A 140 -22.54 -5.17 -32.51
C LEU A 140 -23.67 -6.16 -32.75
N ARG A 141 -23.54 -7.01 -33.77
CA ARG A 141 -24.53 -8.03 -34.09
C ARG A 141 -24.43 -9.21 -33.12
N ALA A 142 -25.58 -9.62 -32.58
CA ALA A 142 -25.74 -10.83 -31.78
C ALA A 142 -26.72 -11.77 -32.50
N ASP A 143 -26.17 -12.67 -33.32
CA ASP A 143 -26.96 -13.57 -34.18
C ASP A 143 -27.88 -14.51 -33.40
N HIS A 144 -27.43 -14.93 -32.21
CA HIS A 144 -28.24 -15.72 -31.28
C HIS A 144 -28.40 -14.98 -29.95
N PRO A 145 -29.61 -14.98 -29.36
CA PRO A 145 -29.82 -14.34 -28.06
C PRO A 145 -28.87 -14.87 -26.98
N GLN A 146 -28.53 -16.16 -27.03
CA GLN A 146 -27.64 -16.82 -26.09
C GLN A 146 -26.21 -16.24 -26.09
N ASP A 147 -25.78 -15.62 -27.20
CA ASP A 147 -24.46 -15.00 -27.30
C ASP A 147 -24.37 -13.67 -26.57
N LEU A 148 -25.49 -13.02 -26.24
CA LEU A 148 -25.52 -11.70 -25.59
C LEU A 148 -24.64 -11.63 -24.34
N ALA A 149 -24.70 -12.66 -23.49
CA ALA A 149 -23.92 -12.68 -22.26
C ALA A 149 -22.42 -12.78 -22.53
N ARG A 150 -22.02 -13.61 -23.50
CA ARG A 150 -20.63 -13.77 -23.94
C ARG A 150 -20.10 -12.49 -24.57
N LEU A 151 -20.87 -11.91 -25.50
CA LEU A 151 -20.54 -10.67 -26.21
C LEU A 151 -20.43 -9.50 -25.25
N ALA A 152 -21.34 -9.37 -24.29
CA ALA A 152 -21.29 -8.29 -23.32
C ALA A 152 -20.04 -8.36 -22.42
N VAL A 153 -19.60 -9.57 -22.03
CA VAL A 153 -18.35 -9.77 -21.31
C VAL A 153 -17.14 -9.43 -22.20
N ALA A 154 -17.15 -9.83 -23.47
CA ALA A 154 -16.10 -9.50 -24.41
C ALA A 154 -15.98 -7.98 -24.62
N VAL A 155 -17.10 -7.28 -24.80
CA VAL A 155 -17.16 -5.82 -24.89
C VAL A 155 -16.61 -5.18 -23.62
N ARG A 156 -16.98 -5.68 -22.44
CA ARG A 156 -16.45 -5.18 -21.16
C ARG A 156 -14.93 -5.31 -21.05
N GLN A 157 -14.37 -6.41 -21.55
CA GLN A 157 -12.92 -6.60 -21.60
C GLN A 157 -12.27 -5.64 -22.60
N TRP A 158 -12.92 -5.42 -23.75
CA TRP A 158 -12.45 -4.56 -24.83
C TRP A 158 -12.58 -3.05 -24.53
N ARG A 159 -13.55 -2.61 -23.71
CA ARG A 159 -13.74 -1.19 -23.30
C ARG A 159 -13.24 -0.88 -21.88
N ASP A 160 -12.08 -1.42 -21.49
CA ASP A 160 -11.44 -1.08 -20.20
C ASP A 160 -12.40 -1.21 -18.99
N GLY A 161 -13.17 -2.30 -18.94
CA GLY A 161 -14.12 -2.58 -17.86
C GLY A 161 -15.50 -1.93 -18.02
N HIS A 162 -15.75 -1.14 -19.08
CA HIS A 162 -17.05 -0.56 -19.39
C HIS A 162 -17.97 -1.57 -20.08
N ALA A 163 -19.14 -1.85 -19.49
CA ALA A 163 -20.15 -2.72 -20.09
C ALA A 163 -20.70 -2.12 -21.41
N PRO A 164 -21.33 -2.93 -22.28
CA PRO A 164 -22.15 -2.37 -23.35
C PRO A 164 -23.20 -1.42 -22.76
N ASP A 165 -23.53 -0.38 -23.51
CA ASP A 165 -24.41 0.66 -23.03
C ASP A 165 -25.88 0.22 -23.03
N CYS A 166 -26.26 -0.54 -24.05
CA CYS A 166 -27.61 -1.05 -24.21
C CYS A 166 -27.67 -2.33 -25.05
N VAL A 167 -28.86 -2.93 -25.06
CA VAL A 167 -29.26 -3.97 -26.00
C VAL A 167 -30.43 -3.45 -26.82
N VAL A 168 -30.33 -3.55 -28.14
CA VAL A 168 -31.36 -3.17 -29.10
C VAL A 168 -31.97 -4.45 -29.65
N LEU A 169 -33.29 -4.56 -29.49
CA LEU A 169 -34.08 -5.66 -30.00
C LEU A 169 -34.74 -5.22 -31.31
N SER A 170 -34.34 -5.86 -32.41
CA SER A 170 -35.01 -5.74 -33.70
C SER A 170 -36.19 -6.71 -33.74
N VAL A 171 -37.38 -6.22 -34.06
CA VAL A 171 -38.60 -7.03 -34.21
C VAL A 171 -39.21 -6.79 -35.57
N ALA A 172 -39.39 -7.86 -36.35
CA ALA A 172 -40.02 -7.81 -37.66
C ALA A 172 -41.20 -8.80 -37.69
N PRO A 173 -42.44 -8.36 -37.39
CA PRO A 173 -43.58 -9.25 -37.24
C PRO A 173 -43.81 -10.14 -38.48
N GLY A 174 -43.58 -9.58 -39.68
CA GLY A 174 -43.70 -10.29 -40.95
C GLY A 174 -42.74 -11.48 -41.13
N LEU A 175 -41.71 -11.63 -40.31
CA LEU A 175 -40.81 -12.80 -40.34
C LEU A 175 -41.34 -13.98 -39.50
N HIS A 176 -42.34 -13.76 -38.64
CA HIS A 176 -42.91 -14.79 -37.79
C HIS A 176 -44.19 -15.38 -38.40
N ALA A 177 -44.51 -16.61 -38.00
CA ALA A 177 -45.71 -17.31 -38.48
C ALA A 177 -46.98 -16.84 -37.74
N ASN A 178 -46.87 -16.60 -36.43
CA ASN A 178 -47.97 -16.16 -35.56
C ASN A 178 -47.43 -15.45 -34.29
N ASP A 179 -48.33 -14.84 -33.52
CA ASP A 179 -47.97 -14.12 -32.29
C ASP A 179 -47.33 -15.02 -31.21
N ASP A 180 -47.68 -16.30 -31.16
CA ASP A 180 -47.13 -17.26 -30.19
C ASP A 180 -45.65 -17.53 -30.45
N THR A 181 -45.27 -17.74 -31.71
CA THR A 181 -43.87 -17.95 -32.13
C THR A 181 -43.00 -16.74 -31.84
N LEU A 182 -43.53 -15.54 -32.11
CA LEU A 182 -42.86 -14.30 -31.75
C LEU A 182 -42.74 -14.17 -30.22
N SER A 183 -43.83 -14.36 -29.49
CA SER A 183 -43.85 -14.27 -28.02
C SER A 183 -42.86 -15.23 -27.38
N GLN A 184 -42.74 -16.46 -27.88
CA GLN A 184 -41.73 -17.41 -27.41
C GLN A 184 -40.30 -16.90 -27.66
N SER A 185 -40.03 -16.37 -28.86
CA SER A 185 -38.73 -15.79 -29.21
C SER A 185 -38.36 -14.60 -28.31
N LEU A 186 -39.33 -13.73 -28.03
CA LEU A 186 -39.16 -12.60 -27.11
C LEU A 186 -38.84 -13.04 -25.67
N ARG A 187 -39.45 -14.12 -25.19
CA ARG A 187 -39.13 -14.69 -23.85
C ARG A 187 -37.70 -15.22 -23.79
N VAL A 188 -37.22 -15.86 -24.85
CA VAL A 188 -35.83 -16.32 -24.95
C VAL A 188 -34.86 -15.13 -24.91
N ILE A 189 -35.15 -14.07 -25.66
CA ILE A 189 -34.33 -12.85 -25.67
C ILE A 189 -34.33 -12.19 -24.29
N ARG A 190 -35.50 -12.05 -23.66
CA ARG A 190 -35.63 -11.51 -22.31
C ARG A 190 -34.78 -12.30 -21.29
N GLN A 191 -34.83 -13.63 -21.36
CA GLN A 191 -34.01 -14.48 -20.50
C GLN A 191 -32.51 -14.25 -20.75
N ALA A 192 -32.08 -14.20 -22.01
CA ALA A 192 -30.69 -13.97 -22.36
C ALA A 192 -30.17 -12.60 -21.90
N VAL A 193 -30.98 -11.55 -21.98
CA VAL A 193 -30.64 -10.22 -21.45
C VAL A 193 -30.54 -10.23 -19.92
N ALA A 194 -31.42 -10.95 -19.24
CA ALA A 194 -31.35 -11.12 -17.79
C ALA A 194 -30.05 -11.85 -17.37
N ASP A 195 -29.66 -12.88 -18.11
CA ASP A 195 -28.42 -13.62 -17.87
C ASP A 195 -27.17 -12.78 -18.16
N ALA A 196 -27.17 -12.00 -19.25
CA ALA A 196 -26.12 -11.03 -19.55
C ALA A 196 -25.99 -9.98 -18.44
N SER A 197 -27.11 -9.43 -17.97
CA SER A 197 -27.13 -8.45 -16.88
C SER A 197 -26.58 -9.04 -15.58
N ARG A 198 -26.92 -10.30 -15.26
CA ARG A 198 -26.42 -11.03 -14.09
C ARG A 198 -24.92 -11.26 -14.17
N MET A 199 -24.41 -11.66 -15.34
CA MET A 199 -22.97 -11.87 -15.56
C MET A 199 -22.15 -10.57 -15.47
N LEU A 200 -22.71 -9.44 -15.89
CA LEU A 200 -22.03 -8.14 -15.80
C LEU A 200 -22.11 -7.51 -14.40
N GLY A 201 -23.13 -7.87 -13.62
CA GLY A 201 -23.48 -7.22 -12.36
C GLY A 201 -24.18 -5.88 -12.55
N THR A 202 -24.73 -5.60 -13.74
CA THR A 202 -25.40 -4.35 -14.10
C THR A 202 -26.57 -4.61 -15.03
N SER A 203 -27.72 -3.95 -14.83
CA SER A 203 -28.85 -4.07 -15.76
C SER A 203 -28.54 -3.48 -17.13
N LEU A 204 -28.86 -4.18 -18.21
CA LEU A 204 -28.75 -3.67 -19.58
C LEU A 204 -30.06 -3.01 -20.05
N PRO A 205 -30.06 -1.69 -20.37
CA PRO A 205 -31.17 -0.95 -20.96
C PRO A 205 -31.58 -1.60 -22.27
N GLY A 206 -32.89 -1.76 -22.46
CA GLY A 206 -33.46 -2.25 -23.69
C GLY A 206 -34.01 -1.14 -24.56
N TYR A 207 -33.83 -1.29 -25.87
CA TYR A 207 -34.46 -0.48 -26.90
C TYR A 207 -35.12 -1.41 -27.90
N VAL A 208 -36.33 -1.09 -28.35
CA VAL A 208 -37.07 -1.94 -29.29
C VAL A 208 -37.23 -1.21 -30.62
N ALA A 209 -36.75 -1.81 -31.70
CA ALA A 209 -36.88 -1.30 -33.06
C ALA A 209 -37.82 -2.22 -33.85
N LEU A 210 -38.98 -1.70 -34.25
CA LEU A 210 -39.99 -2.43 -35.00
C LEU A 210 -39.90 -2.12 -36.49
N TYR A 211 -39.62 -3.16 -37.27
CA TYR A 211 -39.49 -3.12 -38.72
C TYR A 211 -40.71 -3.76 -39.36
N GLN A 212 -41.59 -2.93 -39.90
CA GLN A 212 -42.74 -3.37 -40.68
C GLN A 212 -42.87 -2.49 -41.91
N ARG A 213 -43.16 -3.09 -43.06
CA ARG A 213 -43.58 -2.32 -44.24
C ARG A 213 -45.04 -1.90 -44.08
N LEU A 214 -45.30 -0.60 -44.12
CA LEU A 214 -46.60 0.02 -43.83
C LEU A 214 -47.18 0.77 -45.04
N SER A 215 -46.33 1.23 -45.97
CA SER A 215 -46.80 1.92 -47.18
C SER A 215 -46.15 1.39 -48.45
N ASN A 216 -46.82 1.63 -49.58
CA ASN A 216 -46.29 1.36 -50.93
C ASN A 216 -45.47 2.53 -51.48
N ALA A 217 -45.07 3.50 -50.64
CA ALA A 217 -44.25 4.63 -51.05
C ALA A 217 -42.96 4.14 -51.72
N ASP A 218 -42.61 4.71 -52.87
CA ASP A 218 -41.35 4.41 -53.52
C ASP A 218 -40.19 4.87 -52.62
N THR A 219 -39.45 3.90 -52.10
CA THR A 219 -38.32 4.11 -51.19
C THR A 219 -37.20 4.93 -51.82
N ALA A 220 -37.14 5.03 -53.16
CA ALA A 220 -36.19 5.88 -53.88
C ALA A 220 -36.57 7.38 -53.86
N THR A 221 -37.83 7.71 -53.57
CA THR A 221 -38.36 9.09 -53.57
C THR A 221 -38.66 9.64 -52.18
N MET A 222 -38.59 8.78 -51.15
CA MET A 222 -38.79 9.19 -49.76
C MET A 222 -37.54 9.92 -49.24
N PRO A 223 -37.68 11.07 -48.56
CA PRO A 223 -36.60 11.62 -47.74
C PRO A 223 -36.22 10.61 -46.65
N GLU A 224 -35.00 10.74 -46.11
CA GLU A 224 -34.36 9.86 -45.12
C GLU A 224 -35.28 8.98 -44.26
N ALA A 225 -34.88 7.73 -44.06
CA ALA A 225 -35.54 6.73 -43.21
C ALA A 225 -36.05 7.31 -41.88
N ARG A 226 -37.36 7.58 -41.79
CA ARG A 226 -37.96 8.26 -40.64
C ARG A 226 -38.42 7.27 -39.57
N TRP A 227 -37.85 7.43 -38.38
CA TRP A 227 -38.25 6.72 -37.17
C TRP A 227 -39.36 7.48 -36.45
N TYR A 228 -40.43 6.77 -36.07
CA TYR A 228 -41.48 7.26 -35.19
C TYR A 228 -41.35 6.57 -33.86
N GLY A 229 -41.26 7.31 -32.76
CA GLY A 229 -41.00 6.68 -31.47
C GLY A 229 -40.47 7.64 -30.44
N MET A 230 -39.88 7.06 -29.40
CA MET A 230 -39.34 7.80 -28.28
C MET A 230 -38.06 7.16 -27.75
N SER A 231 -37.16 8.00 -27.25
CA SER A 231 -36.00 7.61 -26.46
C SER A 231 -35.98 8.47 -25.20
N THR A 232 -35.81 7.85 -24.04
CA THR A 232 -35.85 8.53 -22.75
C THR A 232 -34.66 8.17 -21.87
N GLY A 233 -34.16 9.15 -21.11
CA GLY A 233 -33.12 8.93 -20.11
C GLY A 233 -33.57 8.12 -18.89
N SER A 234 -34.86 7.85 -18.74
CA SER A 234 -35.45 7.00 -17.70
C SER A 234 -36.19 5.82 -18.30
N ALA A 235 -36.40 4.76 -17.52
CA ALA A 235 -37.11 3.58 -18.00
C ALA A 235 -38.58 3.94 -18.29
N ILE A 236 -39.11 3.40 -19.40
CA ILE A 236 -40.51 3.53 -19.78
C ILE A 236 -41.36 2.70 -18.82
N VAL A 237 -42.22 3.37 -18.07
CA VAL A 237 -43.16 2.75 -17.11
C VAL A 237 -44.61 2.97 -17.54
N ASP A 238 -44.87 4.06 -18.27
CA ASP A 238 -46.20 4.42 -18.76
C ASP A 238 -46.30 4.20 -20.27
N LEU A 239 -47.30 3.41 -20.66
CA LEU A 239 -47.55 3.01 -22.04
C LEU A 239 -48.28 4.11 -22.84
N HIS A 240 -48.90 5.12 -22.18
CA HIS A 240 -49.47 6.29 -22.87
C HIS A 240 -48.39 7.15 -23.55
N ARG A 241 -47.11 6.93 -23.22
CA ARG A 241 -46.01 7.64 -23.86
C ARG A 241 -45.81 7.26 -25.34
N PHE A 242 -46.45 6.19 -25.82
CA PHE A 242 -46.38 5.81 -27.23
C PHE A 242 -47.30 6.66 -28.12
N ASP A 243 -48.26 7.39 -27.54
CA ASP A 243 -49.19 8.25 -28.28
C ASP A 243 -48.43 9.34 -29.06
N ALA A 244 -47.29 9.81 -28.54
CA ALA A 244 -46.42 10.75 -29.24
C ALA A 244 -45.91 10.24 -30.60
N ALA A 245 -45.74 8.91 -30.76
CA ALA A 245 -45.36 8.33 -32.04
C ALA A 245 -46.53 8.34 -33.04
N ILE A 246 -47.75 8.17 -32.54
CA ILE A 246 -48.99 8.26 -33.31
C ILE A 246 -49.20 9.71 -33.75
N ASP A 247 -49.16 10.65 -32.81
CA ASP A 247 -49.31 12.09 -33.06
C ASP A 247 -48.30 12.59 -34.10
N ALA A 248 -47.05 12.13 -34.03
CA ALA A 248 -46.02 12.50 -35.00
C ALA A 248 -46.31 11.96 -36.40
N ALA A 249 -46.83 10.73 -36.50
CA ALA A 249 -47.19 10.12 -37.77
C ALA A 249 -48.46 10.75 -38.38
N GLU A 250 -49.46 11.05 -37.56
CA GLU A 250 -50.66 11.75 -37.97
C GLU A 250 -50.36 13.19 -38.41
N SER A 251 -49.49 13.89 -37.68
CA SER A 251 -48.99 15.21 -38.08
C SER A 251 -48.35 15.16 -39.46
N ASP A 252 -47.48 14.19 -39.74
CA ASP A 252 -46.89 14.04 -41.08
C ASP A 252 -47.95 13.83 -42.17
N ALA A 253 -48.98 13.02 -41.88
CA ALA A 253 -50.06 12.76 -42.82
C ALA A 253 -50.90 14.02 -43.10
N LEU A 254 -51.15 14.85 -42.09
CA LEU A 254 -51.85 16.14 -42.24
C LEU A 254 -51.05 17.13 -43.11
N HIS A 255 -49.71 17.12 -43.00
CA HIS A 255 -48.84 18.00 -43.78
C HIS A 255 -48.54 17.48 -45.20
N ALA A 256 -48.86 16.22 -45.51
CA ALA A 256 -48.49 15.58 -46.77
C ALA A 256 -49.50 15.78 -47.94
N ASP A 257 -50.37 16.79 -47.84
CA ASP A 257 -51.28 17.26 -48.90
C ASP A 257 -52.02 16.13 -49.66
N GLY A 258 -52.62 15.20 -48.91
CA GLY A 258 -53.41 14.09 -49.48
C GLY A 258 -52.60 12.89 -49.99
N ASN A 259 -51.29 12.81 -49.74
CA ASN A 259 -50.48 11.65 -50.10
C ASN A 259 -50.94 10.38 -49.36
N GLN A 260 -51.58 9.46 -50.10
CA GLN A 260 -52.14 8.22 -49.57
C GLN A 260 -51.10 7.32 -48.90
N ALA A 261 -49.85 7.31 -49.36
CA ALA A 261 -48.82 6.46 -48.78
C ALA A 261 -48.38 6.96 -47.39
N VAL A 262 -48.35 8.29 -47.19
CA VAL A 262 -48.07 8.88 -45.87
C VAL A 262 -49.24 8.63 -44.91
N ALA A 263 -50.48 8.77 -45.38
CA ALA A 263 -51.67 8.45 -44.59
C ALA A 263 -51.73 6.96 -44.20
N ALA A 264 -51.42 6.05 -45.14
CA ALA A 264 -51.33 4.62 -44.88
C ALA A 264 -50.25 4.28 -43.85
N ARG A 265 -49.08 4.93 -43.94
CA ARG A 265 -48.02 4.80 -42.93
C ARG A 265 -48.49 5.25 -41.55
N ALA A 266 -49.16 6.40 -41.45
CA ALA A 266 -49.67 6.91 -40.17
C ALA A 266 -50.69 5.96 -39.52
N ALA A 267 -51.67 5.49 -40.30
CA ALA A 267 -52.65 4.50 -39.84
C ALA A 267 -51.97 3.17 -39.45
N GLY A 268 -50.96 2.75 -40.21
CA GLY A 268 -50.15 1.57 -39.93
C GLY A 268 -49.40 1.68 -38.61
N ILE A 269 -48.77 2.84 -38.34
CA ILE A 269 -48.06 3.11 -37.08
C ILE A 269 -49.06 3.08 -35.91
N ALA A 270 -50.19 3.77 -36.01
CA ALA A 270 -51.21 3.78 -34.96
C ALA A 270 -51.68 2.36 -34.59
N SER A 271 -51.96 1.53 -35.60
CA SER A 271 -52.31 0.13 -35.38
C SER A 271 -51.16 -0.69 -34.77
N MET A 272 -49.95 -0.53 -35.29
CA MET A 272 -48.76 -1.26 -34.84
C MET A 272 -48.38 -0.93 -33.39
N VAL A 273 -48.55 0.32 -32.95
CA VAL A 273 -48.32 0.72 -31.56
C VAL A 273 -49.23 -0.09 -30.61
N GLY A 274 -50.51 -0.24 -30.97
CA GLY A 274 -51.46 -1.04 -30.20
C GLY A 274 -51.09 -2.53 -30.15
N TRP A 275 -50.72 -3.11 -31.29
CA TRP A 275 -50.26 -4.51 -31.38
C TRP A 275 -48.97 -4.72 -30.56
N ALA A 276 -47.97 -3.86 -30.76
CA ALA A 276 -46.67 -3.96 -30.11
C ALA A 276 -46.80 -3.87 -28.60
N ARG A 277 -47.68 -3.01 -28.08
CA ARG A 277 -47.99 -2.91 -26.64
C ARG A 277 -48.40 -4.28 -26.07
N ARG A 278 -49.36 -4.96 -26.71
CA ARG A 278 -49.89 -6.24 -26.24
C ARG A 278 -48.92 -7.41 -26.42
N ILE A 279 -48.26 -7.50 -27.56
CA ILE A 279 -47.45 -8.70 -27.89
C ILE A 279 -46.00 -8.52 -27.46
N VAL A 280 -45.39 -7.38 -27.79
CA VAL A 280 -43.97 -7.14 -27.55
C VAL A 280 -43.74 -6.63 -26.13
N PHE A 281 -44.35 -5.51 -25.74
CA PHE A 281 -44.07 -4.86 -24.46
C PHE A 281 -44.54 -5.67 -23.27
N ASP A 282 -45.76 -6.18 -23.28
CA ASP A 282 -46.25 -7.02 -22.19
C ASP A 282 -45.34 -8.23 -22.01
N THR A 283 -44.91 -8.92 -23.08
CA THR A 283 -43.98 -10.05 -22.98
C THR A 283 -42.63 -9.68 -22.37
N LEU A 284 -42.05 -8.54 -22.75
CA LEU A 284 -40.72 -8.11 -22.27
C LEU A 284 -40.75 -7.56 -20.84
N THR A 285 -41.88 -7.01 -20.39
CA THR A 285 -42.01 -6.30 -19.11
C THR A 285 -42.85 -7.03 -18.06
N ASP A 286 -43.54 -8.12 -18.43
CA ASP A 286 -44.43 -8.86 -17.54
C ASP A 286 -43.69 -9.45 -16.33
N ARG A 287 -44.02 -8.97 -15.13
CA ARG A 287 -43.41 -9.39 -13.86
C ARG A 287 -43.74 -10.81 -13.44
N ARG A 288 -44.73 -11.46 -14.08
CA ARG A 288 -45.15 -12.83 -13.75
C ARG A 288 -44.26 -13.89 -14.39
N GLN A 289 -43.44 -13.52 -15.38
CA GLN A 289 -42.53 -14.47 -16.02
C GLN A 289 -41.29 -14.75 -15.16
N PRO A 290 -40.64 -15.93 -15.31
CA PRO A 290 -39.48 -16.31 -14.51
C PRO A 290 -38.26 -15.39 -14.66
N ALA A 291 -38.02 -14.88 -15.87
CA ALA A 291 -36.95 -13.92 -16.14
C ALA A 291 -37.29 -12.56 -15.52
N SER A 292 -36.30 -11.79 -15.07
CA SER A 292 -36.55 -10.42 -14.61
C SER A 292 -37.19 -9.56 -15.71
N PRO A 293 -38.13 -8.65 -15.40
CA PRO A 293 -38.65 -7.68 -16.35
C PRO A 293 -37.53 -6.88 -17.01
N TRP A 294 -37.58 -6.72 -18.33
CA TRP A 294 -36.57 -5.94 -19.02
C TRP A 294 -36.92 -4.45 -18.95
N ARG A 295 -35.96 -3.64 -18.48
CA ARG A 295 -36.10 -2.18 -18.40
C ARG A 295 -35.89 -1.56 -19.79
N LEU A 296 -36.97 -1.13 -20.41
CA LEU A 296 -36.95 -0.48 -21.73
C LEU A 296 -36.81 1.04 -21.58
N PHE A 297 -36.02 1.66 -22.45
CA PHE A 297 -35.70 3.10 -22.43
C PHE A 297 -36.05 3.80 -23.74
N GLY A 298 -36.35 3.05 -24.79
CA GLY A 298 -36.82 3.62 -26.04
C GLY A 298 -37.47 2.58 -26.94
N VAL A 299 -38.30 3.07 -27.85
CA VAL A 299 -38.95 2.28 -28.88
C VAL A 299 -39.12 3.10 -30.13
N GLY A 300 -38.95 2.46 -31.28
CA GLY A 300 -39.17 3.06 -32.58
C GLY A 300 -39.90 2.12 -33.52
N TRP A 301 -40.74 2.70 -34.37
CA TRP A 301 -41.41 2.10 -35.50
C TRP A 301 -40.89 2.76 -36.76
N ILE A 302 -40.68 1.96 -37.80
CA ILE A 302 -40.26 2.45 -39.10
C ILE A 302 -40.99 1.72 -40.22
N ASP A 303 -41.27 2.44 -41.31
CA ASP A 303 -41.83 1.88 -42.55
C ASP A 303 -40.74 1.19 -43.39
N HIS A 304 -40.00 0.30 -42.75
CA HIS A 304 -39.00 -0.57 -43.38
C HIS A 304 -39.16 -1.97 -42.82
N GLY A 305 -39.08 -2.99 -43.66
CA GLY A 305 -39.21 -4.35 -43.17
C GLY A 305 -39.35 -5.41 -44.26
N PRO A 306 -39.70 -6.64 -43.87
CA PRO A 306 -39.89 -7.75 -44.80
C PRO A 306 -41.14 -7.53 -45.66
N ALA A 307 -41.31 -8.39 -46.68
CA ALA A 307 -42.54 -8.42 -47.45
C ALA A 307 -43.75 -8.77 -46.55
N THR A 308 -44.86 -8.10 -46.77
CA THR A 308 -46.09 -8.25 -45.96
C THR A 308 -47.08 -9.21 -46.60
N GLY A 309 -48.03 -9.68 -45.82
CA GLY A 309 -49.10 -10.53 -46.35
C GLY A 309 -50.21 -10.82 -45.35
N PRO A 310 -51.39 -11.23 -45.82
CA PRO A 310 -52.61 -11.33 -45.00
C PRO A 310 -52.57 -12.42 -43.92
N GLY A 311 -51.60 -13.34 -43.98
CA GLY A 311 -51.41 -14.39 -42.98
C GLY A 311 -50.42 -14.04 -41.86
N LYS A 312 -49.79 -12.87 -41.92
CA LYS A 312 -48.75 -12.45 -40.98
C LYS A 312 -49.36 -11.87 -39.67
N PRO A 313 -48.61 -11.89 -38.55
CA PRO A 313 -49.17 -11.65 -37.22
C PRO A 313 -49.90 -10.29 -37.07
N TRP A 314 -49.25 -9.18 -37.48
CA TRP A 314 -49.85 -7.85 -37.38
C TRP A 314 -51.02 -7.67 -38.35
N GLU A 315 -50.89 -8.12 -39.60
CA GLU A 315 -51.90 -8.00 -40.64
C GLU A 315 -53.17 -8.78 -40.30
N ARG A 316 -53.03 -9.93 -39.64
CA ARG A 316 -54.16 -10.70 -39.09
C ARG A 316 -54.91 -9.92 -38.03
N GLU A 317 -54.20 -9.18 -37.18
CA GLU A 317 -54.83 -8.35 -36.16
C GLU A 317 -55.50 -7.12 -36.76
N VAL A 318 -54.87 -6.44 -37.72
CA VAL A 318 -55.52 -5.36 -38.46
C VAL A 318 -56.82 -5.86 -39.08
N ARG A 319 -56.81 -7.04 -39.71
CA ARG A 319 -58.00 -7.66 -40.29
C ARG A 319 -59.04 -8.05 -39.23
N SER A 320 -58.63 -8.53 -38.06
CA SER A 320 -59.58 -8.89 -36.99
C SER A 320 -60.26 -7.67 -36.37
N LEU A 321 -59.54 -6.54 -36.27
CA LEU A 321 -60.06 -5.29 -35.71
C LEU A 321 -60.89 -4.47 -36.71
N THR A 322 -60.46 -4.42 -37.98
CA THR A 322 -61.06 -3.54 -38.99
C THR A 322 -61.94 -4.27 -40.02
N GLY A 323 -61.82 -5.59 -40.11
CA GLY A 323 -62.40 -6.38 -41.20
C GLY A 323 -61.63 -6.27 -42.54
N ILE A 324 -60.64 -5.37 -42.64
CA ILE A 324 -59.89 -5.08 -43.86
C ILE A 324 -58.57 -5.85 -43.85
N ALA A 325 -58.30 -6.61 -44.91
CA ALA A 325 -56.99 -7.24 -45.10
C ALA A 325 -56.01 -6.22 -45.70
N PRO A 326 -54.88 -5.91 -45.03
CA PRO A 326 -53.86 -5.05 -45.61
C PRO A 326 -53.33 -5.61 -46.93
N ALA A 327 -53.03 -4.73 -47.88
CA ALA A 327 -52.42 -5.13 -49.15
C ALA A 327 -51.03 -5.74 -48.92
N ALA A 328 -50.68 -6.76 -49.70
CA ALA A 328 -49.34 -7.32 -49.69
C ALA A 328 -48.37 -6.32 -50.33
N LEU A 329 -47.29 -6.01 -49.62
CA LEU A 329 -46.23 -5.08 -50.01
C LEU A 329 -44.92 -5.85 -50.16
N PRO A 330 -44.08 -5.51 -51.16
CA PRO A 330 -42.75 -6.08 -51.26
C PRO A 330 -41.86 -5.66 -50.09
N ALA A 331 -40.79 -6.41 -49.84
CA ALA A 331 -39.80 -6.07 -48.83
C ALA A 331 -39.12 -4.73 -49.15
N SER A 332 -38.72 -4.00 -48.11
CA SER A 332 -37.91 -2.79 -48.26
C SER A 332 -36.54 -3.10 -48.86
N PRO A 333 -35.94 -2.15 -49.60
CA PRO A 333 -34.58 -2.27 -50.08
C PRO A 333 -33.60 -2.44 -48.91
N LEU A 334 -32.52 -3.17 -49.17
CA LEU A 334 -31.42 -3.37 -48.24
C LEU A 334 -30.34 -2.29 -48.44
N PRO A 335 -29.58 -1.93 -47.39
CA PRO A 335 -29.75 -2.36 -46.00
C PRO A 335 -30.92 -1.62 -45.31
N TRP A 336 -31.52 -2.25 -44.31
CA TRP A 336 -32.47 -1.57 -43.43
C TRP A 336 -31.74 -0.51 -42.59
N PRO A 337 -32.37 0.65 -42.33
CA PRO A 337 -31.79 1.71 -41.52
C PRO A 337 -31.60 1.26 -40.07
N LEU A 338 -30.48 1.65 -39.45
CA LEU A 338 -30.24 1.37 -38.03
C LEU A 338 -31.10 2.30 -37.14
N PRO A 339 -31.49 1.86 -35.93
CA PRO A 339 -32.35 2.64 -35.04
C PRO A 339 -31.55 3.66 -34.22
N GLN A 340 -30.75 4.49 -34.88
CA GLN A 340 -29.92 5.52 -34.24
C GLN A 340 -30.74 6.46 -33.32
N PRO A 341 -31.92 6.98 -33.72
CA PRO A 341 -32.68 7.90 -32.88
C PRO A 341 -33.09 7.30 -31.53
N LEU A 342 -33.13 5.97 -31.42
CA LEU A 342 -33.46 5.30 -30.17
C LEU A 342 -32.36 5.38 -29.13
N ILE A 343 -31.10 5.51 -29.53
CA ILE A 343 -29.96 5.54 -28.62
C ILE A 343 -29.43 6.95 -28.35
N ASP A 344 -29.94 7.96 -29.05
CA ASP A 344 -29.50 9.36 -28.89
C ASP A 344 -29.80 9.92 -27.49
N ALA A 345 -30.94 9.56 -26.89
CA ALA A 345 -31.31 9.99 -25.53
C ALA A 345 -30.91 8.98 -24.44
N MET A 346 -29.96 8.10 -24.73
CA MET A 346 -29.51 7.08 -23.79
C MET A 346 -28.91 7.70 -22.52
N PRO A 347 -29.26 7.18 -21.32
CA PRO A 347 -28.74 7.75 -20.09
C PRO A 347 -27.22 7.61 -20.00
N PRO A 348 -26.50 8.66 -19.61
CA PRO A 348 -25.06 8.57 -19.39
C PRO A 348 -24.78 7.59 -18.25
N ARG A 349 -23.88 6.64 -18.49
CA ARG A 349 -23.46 5.66 -17.49
C ARG A 349 -22.23 6.19 -16.74
N PRO A 350 -22.28 6.30 -15.40
CA PRO A 350 -21.08 6.66 -14.65
C PRO A 350 -20.08 5.51 -14.76
N TRP A 351 -19.00 5.77 -15.49
CA TRP A 351 -17.88 4.86 -15.62
C TRP A 351 -16.67 5.41 -14.89
N ARG A 352 -16.04 4.56 -14.08
CA ARG A 352 -14.73 4.82 -13.50
C ARG A 352 -13.73 3.91 -14.18
N SER A 353 -12.72 4.50 -14.80
CA SER A 353 -11.67 3.70 -15.42
C SER A 353 -10.94 2.87 -14.35
N PRO A 354 -10.58 1.61 -14.65
CA PRO A 354 -9.75 0.78 -13.78
C PRO A 354 -8.44 1.46 -13.37
N ARG A 355 -7.90 2.35 -14.20
CA ARG A 355 -6.68 3.11 -13.93
C ARG A 355 -6.87 4.18 -12.85
N ILE A 356 -7.97 4.95 -12.87
CA ILE A 356 -8.29 5.91 -11.79
C ILE A 356 -8.46 5.16 -10.47
N THR A 357 -9.16 4.02 -10.53
CA THR A 357 -9.28 3.13 -9.38
C THR A 357 -7.91 2.65 -8.90
N ALA A 358 -6.98 2.29 -9.78
CA ALA A 358 -5.62 1.90 -9.41
C ALA A 358 -4.82 3.04 -8.76
N VAL A 359 -4.95 4.28 -9.24
CA VAL A 359 -4.33 5.46 -8.61
C VAL A 359 -4.83 5.62 -7.17
N ALA A 360 -6.14 5.49 -6.94
CA ALA A 360 -6.70 5.54 -5.58
C ALA A 360 -6.13 4.43 -4.67
N HIS A 361 -6.00 3.20 -5.19
CA HIS A 361 -5.36 2.11 -4.46
C HIS A 361 -3.88 2.40 -4.15
N VAL A 362 -3.12 2.93 -5.11
CA VAL A 362 -1.72 3.30 -4.91
C VAL A 362 -1.58 4.35 -3.82
N ILE A 363 -2.43 5.39 -3.83
CA ILE A 363 -2.46 6.41 -2.77
C ILE A 363 -2.74 5.77 -1.41
N ALA A 364 -3.74 4.89 -1.32
CA ALA A 364 -4.08 4.20 -0.09
C ALA A 364 -2.93 3.30 0.40
N ILE A 365 -2.28 2.55 -0.49
CA ILE A 365 -1.14 1.69 -0.17
C ILE A 365 0.04 2.51 0.35
N VAL A 366 0.37 3.62 -0.30
CA VAL A 366 1.44 4.54 0.14
C VAL A 366 1.11 5.11 1.51
N ALA A 367 -0.13 5.53 1.75
CA ALA A 367 -0.56 6.04 3.06
C ALA A 367 -0.44 4.96 4.15
N CYS A 368 -0.90 3.73 3.90
CA CYS A 368 -0.74 2.62 4.84
C CYS A 368 0.74 2.32 5.14
N ALA A 369 1.60 2.31 4.11
CA ALA A 369 3.03 2.10 4.29
C ALA A 369 3.68 3.22 5.11
N ALA A 370 3.31 4.48 4.87
CA ALA A 370 3.79 5.63 5.63
C ALA A 370 3.36 5.55 7.11
N ILE A 371 2.09 5.21 7.38
CA ILE A 371 1.60 5.01 8.76
C ILE A 371 2.38 3.90 9.45
N ALA A 372 2.56 2.76 8.80
CA ALA A 372 3.32 1.64 9.36
C ALA A 372 4.78 2.04 9.64
N ALA A 373 5.42 2.80 8.75
CA ALA A 373 6.76 3.33 8.94
C ALA A 373 6.84 4.30 10.14
N ILE A 374 5.91 5.26 10.25
CA ILE A 374 5.85 6.20 11.37
C ILE A 374 5.67 5.45 12.69
N CYS A 375 4.76 4.47 12.75
CA CYS A 375 4.54 3.65 13.94
C CYS A 375 5.77 2.81 14.31
N GLY A 376 6.43 2.20 13.33
CA GLY A 376 7.66 1.45 13.54
C GLY A 376 8.79 2.35 14.06
N ALA A 377 8.93 3.55 13.47
CA ALA A 377 9.93 4.53 13.89
C ALA A 377 9.67 5.10 15.28
N ALA A 378 8.40 5.34 15.62
CA ALA A 378 8.01 5.74 16.97
C ALA A 378 8.37 4.68 18.01
N LYS A 379 8.10 3.40 17.75
CA LYS A 379 8.48 2.29 18.65
C LYS A 379 9.99 2.15 18.82
N ASN A 380 10.77 2.30 17.76
CA ASN A 380 12.23 2.27 17.88
C ASN A 380 12.78 3.48 18.65
N ASN A 381 12.17 4.66 18.50
CA ASN A 381 12.53 5.83 19.28
C ASN A 381 12.19 5.63 20.76
N ASP A 382 11.01 5.09 21.06
CA ASP A 382 10.61 4.74 22.43
C ASP A 382 11.64 3.78 23.07
N ALA A 383 12.00 2.70 22.37
CA ALA A 383 13.03 1.76 22.83
C ALA A 383 14.42 2.42 22.98
N LEU A 384 14.77 3.38 22.13
CA LEU A 384 16.01 4.16 22.26
C LEU A 384 16.00 5.04 23.52
N MET A 385 14.90 5.75 23.76
CA MET A 385 14.74 6.64 24.90
C MET A 385 14.77 5.86 26.21
N THR A 386 14.03 4.76 26.30
CA THR A 386 13.99 3.89 27.47
C THR A 386 15.37 3.34 27.79
N ARG A 387 16.09 2.81 26.79
CA ARG A 387 17.45 2.27 27.00
C ARG A 387 18.42 3.33 27.53
N ILE A 388 18.43 4.53 26.95
CA ILE A 388 19.33 5.61 27.41
C ILE A 388 18.93 6.10 28.80
N GLY A 389 17.62 6.19 29.08
CA GLY A 389 17.09 6.51 30.41
C GLY A 389 17.57 5.52 31.47
N GLU A 390 17.44 4.22 31.21
CA GLU A 390 17.93 3.15 32.10
C GLU A 390 19.43 3.24 32.34
N HIS A 391 20.23 3.53 31.30
CA HIS A 391 21.68 3.71 31.45
C HIS A 391 22.04 4.95 32.29
N LEU A 392 21.31 6.06 32.13
CA LEU A 392 21.48 7.27 32.93
C LEU A 392 21.12 7.03 34.40
N GLU A 393 19.98 6.40 34.66
CA GLU A 393 19.54 6.02 36.01
C GLU A 393 20.56 5.10 36.68
N ARG A 394 21.06 4.10 35.96
CA ARG A 394 22.10 3.19 36.46
C ARG A 394 23.38 3.91 36.83
N TYR A 395 23.86 4.84 36.00
CA TYR A 395 25.06 5.62 36.31
C TYR A 395 24.87 6.53 37.53
N ASN A 396 23.72 7.20 37.61
CA ASN A 396 23.38 8.11 38.71
C ASN A 396 23.17 7.35 40.04
N GLY A 397 22.66 6.11 39.97
CA GLY A 397 22.43 5.28 41.15
C GLY A 397 23.69 4.65 41.75
N ILE A 398 24.82 4.57 41.01
CA ILE A 398 26.06 3.97 41.52
C ILE A 398 26.82 5.00 42.39
N PRO A 399 27.09 4.68 43.68
CA PRO A 399 27.86 5.55 44.57
C PRO A 399 29.29 5.79 44.05
N ALA A 400 29.84 6.97 44.33
CA ALA A 400 31.21 7.34 43.92
C ALA A 400 32.30 6.44 44.53
N THR A 401 32.00 5.74 45.63
CA THR A 401 32.91 4.78 46.26
C THR A 401 33.14 3.51 45.43
N GLN A 402 32.23 3.18 44.51
CA GLN A 402 32.33 2.01 43.63
C GLN A 402 32.89 2.39 42.25
N ASP A 403 34.13 2.89 42.23
CA ASP A 403 34.77 3.46 41.03
C ASP A 403 34.74 2.54 39.80
N ALA A 404 35.06 1.25 39.97
CA ALA A 404 35.09 0.31 38.85
C ALA A 404 33.71 0.17 38.18
N ALA A 405 32.65 -0.03 38.96
CA ALA A 405 31.28 -0.12 38.47
C ALA A 405 30.80 1.19 37.85
N LYS A 406 31.18 2.34 38.44
CA LYS A 406 30.84 3.67 37.91
C LYS A 406 31.54 3.94 36.58
N ARG A 407 32.80 3.53 36.42
CA ARG A 407 33.53 3.57 35.15
C ARG A 407 32.92 2.67 34.08
N ASP A 408 32.45 1.49 34.45
CA ASP A 408 31.77 0.59 33.51
C ASP A 408 30.45 1.22 33.01
N ALA A 409 29.63 1.79 33.91
CA ALA A 409 28.42 2.51 33.52
C ALA A 409 28.73 3.76 32.67
N LEU A 410 29.80 4.49 32.99
CA LEU A 410 30.26 5.65 32.22
C LEU A 410 30.65 5.26 30.78
N ARG A 411 31.31 4.11 30.57
CA ARG A 411 31.65 3.62 29.22
C ARG A 411 30.40 3.35 28.38
N VAL A 412 29.33 2.83 28.99
CA VAL A 412 28.05 2.62 28.32
C VAL A 412 27.43 3.95 27.90
N LEU A 413 27.39 4.95 28.80
CA LEU A 413 26.90 6.29 28.48
C LEU A 413 27.70 6.98 27.36
N ALA A 414 29.04 6.84 27.38
CA ALA A 414 29.90 7.35 26.32
C ALA A 414 29.56 6.71 24.97
N SER A 415 29.31 5.39 24.94
CA SER A 415 28.87 4.70 23.73
C SER A 415 27.51 5.21 23.21
N ASP A 416 26.55 5.49 24.09
CA ASP A 416 25.26 6.07 23.69
C ASP A 416 25.43 7.49 23.14
N ARG A 417 26.25 8.33 23.80
CA ARG A 417 26.61 9.67 23.30
C ARG A 417 27.21 9.58 21.90
N ASP A 418 28.21 8.74 21.70
CA ASP A 418 28.89 8.59 20.42
C ASP A 418 27.95 8.07 19.32
N GLN A 419 26.96 7.25 19.68
CA GLN A 419 25.91 6.84 18.77
C GLN A 419 25.00 8.02 18.35
N LEU A 420 24.52 8.83 19.30
CA LEU A 420 23.67 9.98 19.00
C LEU A 420 24.42 11.06 18.21
N ASP A 421 25.68 11.28 18.56
CA ASP A 421 26.58 12.21 17.88
C ASP A 421 26.87 11.76 16.43
N ARG A 422 27.02 10.45 16.20
CA ARG A 422 27.06 9.89 14.84
C ARG A 422 25.77 10.15 14.06
N TYR A 423 24.59 10.00 14.69
CA TYR A 423 23.32 10.31 14.02
C TYR A 423 23.18 11.79 13.68
N ALA A 424 23.70 12.69 14.52
CA ALA A 424 23.71 14.12 14.24
C ALA A 424 24.62 14.48 13.04
N ARG A 425 25.77 13.80 12.89
CA ARG A 425 26.72 14.04 11.79
C ARG A 425 26.34 13.38 10.47
N VAL A 426 25.98 12.09 10.50
CA VAL A 426 25.79 11.26 9.31
C VAL A 426 24.33 11.21 8.86
N GLY A 427 23.41 11.57 9.76
CA GLY A 427 21.97 11.49 9.54
C GLY A 427 21.31 10.38 10.37
N VAL A 428 20.04 10.60 10.68
CA VAL A 428 19.23 9.69 11.49
C VAL A 428 18.83 8.47 10.63
N PRO A 429 19.03 7.22 11.11
CA PRO A 429 18.63 6.04 10.36
C PRO A 429 17.11 6.01 10.14
N LEU A 430 16.64 5.43 9.03
CA LEU A 430 15.21 5.38 8.67
C LEU A 430 14.33 4.84 9.81
N ARG A 431 14.81 3.82 10.53
CA ARG A 431 14.11 3.23 11.68
C ARG A 431 13.85 4.20 12.84
N LEU A 432 14.51 5.35 12.89
CA LEU A 432 14.31 6.39 13.91
C LEU A 432 13.76 7.70 13.31
N SER A 433 13.53 7.75 12.00
CA SER A 433 13.23 8.96 11.24
C SER A 433 11.72 9.29 11.23
N PHE A 434 11.21 9.82 10.11
CA PHE A 434 9.81 10.16 9.87
C PHE A 434 9.24 11.17 10.89
N GLY A 435 10.08 12.11 11.34
CA GLY A 435 9.70 13.13 12.32
C GLY A 435 9.56 12.62 13.77
N THR A 436 9.88 11.36 14.03
CA THR A 436 9.75 10.75 15.37
C THR A 436 11.05 10.79 16.20
N TYR A 437 12.17 11.24 15.61
CA TYR A 437 13.47 11.23 16.28
C TYR A 437 13.53 12.15 17.51
N ARG A 438 13.83 11.59 18.69
CA ARG A 438 13.95 12.32 19.95
C ARG A 438 15.33 12.25 20.61
N GLY A 439 16.35 11.76 19.91
CA GLY A 439 17.70 11.60 20.48
C GLY A 439 18.50 12.90 20.61
N ALA A 440 18.24 13.93 19.78
CA ALA A 440 19.05 15.15 19.79
C ALA A 440 19.07 15.91 21.14
N PRO A 441 17.94 16.09 21.86
CA PRO A 441 17.94 16.71 23.18
C PRO A 441 18.71 15.94 24.26
N LEU A 442 19.03 14.66 24.06
CA LEU A 442 19.76 13.85 25.04
C LEU A 442 21.28 14.09 25.02
N LEU A 443 21.83 14.62 23.91
CA LEU A 443 23.26 14.93 23.79
C LEU A 443 23.79 15.82 24.93
N PRO A 444 23.19 16.98 25.26
CA PRO A 444 23.67 17.80 26.37
C PRO A 444 23.58 17.08 27.72
N VAL A 445 22.50 16.32 27.96
CA VAL A 445 22.31 15.53 29.20
C VAL A 445 23.40 14.49 29.37
N LEU A 446 23.74 13.76 28.31
CA LEU A 446 24.82 12.78 28.33
C LEU A 446 26.19 13.45 28.51
N ASN A 447 26.42 14.60 27.87
CA ASN A 447 27.67 15.34 28.02
C ASN A 447 27.89 15.80 29.47
N GLU A 448 26.84 16.31 30.11
CA GLU A 448 26.87 16.73 31.52
C GLU A 448 27.10 15.54 32.46
N ALA A 449 26.37 14.43 32.27
CA ALA A 449 26.55 13.20 33.04
C ALA A 449 27.99 12.67 32.93
N ILE A 450 28.57 12.65 31.71
CA ILE A 450 29.96 12.23 31.50
C ILE A 450 30.95 13.20 32.16
N ALA A 451 30.71 14.51 32.07
CA ALA A 451 31.59 15.53 32.66
C ALA A 451 31.57 15.52 34.20
N SER A 452 30.48 15.05 34.82
CA SER A 452 30.35 14.95 36.28
C SER A 452 31.24 13.90 36.96
N TYR A 453 31.83 12.97 36.20
CA TYR A 453 32.66 11.92 36.77
C TYR A 453 34.01 12.49 37.26
N ALA A 454 34.27 12.33 38.56
CA ALA A 454 35.57 12.64 39.17
C ALA A 454 36.21 11.34 39.70
N PRO A 455 37.44 10.98 39.27
CA PRO A 455 38.12 9.80 39.79
C PRO A 455 38.49 9.99 41.27
N PRO A 456 38.49 8.91 42.08
CA PRO A 456 38.93 9.00 43.47
C PRO A 456 40.40 9.48 43.53
N PRO A 457 40.77 10.24 44.58
CA PRO A 457 42.14 10.71 44.73
C PRO A 457 43.10 9.52 44.78
N PRO A 458 44.28 9.61 44.12
CA PRO A 458 45.25 8.53 44.14
C PRO A 458 45.66 8.24 45.59
N PRO A 459 45.88 6.96 45.96
CA PRO A 459 46.39 6.61 47.28
C PRO A 459 47.70 7.36 47.56
N PRO A 460 47.98 7.73 48.83
CA PRO A 460 49.20 8.43 49.18
C PRO A 460 50.42 7.60 48.77
N ALA A 461 51.46 8.26 48.25
CA ALA A 461 52.71 7.62 47.93
C ALA A 461 53.44 7.24 49.24
N VAL A 462 53.61 5.93 49.45
CA VAL A 462 54.32 5.36 50.60
C VAL A 462 55.61 4.73 50.11
N VAL A 463 56.75 5.14 50.67
CA VAL A 463 58.03 4.46 50.53
C VAL A 463 58.35 3.75 51.83
N THR A 464 58.39 2.42 51.78
CA THR A 464 58.75 1.58 52.93
C THR A 464 60.26 1.32 52.89
N LEU A 465 60.97 1.74 53.94
CA LEU A 465 62.38 1.46 54.14
C LEU A 465 62.55 0.36 55.19
N ASP A 466 63.31 -0.69 54.86
CA ASP A 466 63.61 -1.77 55.80
C ASP A 466 64.60 -1.31 56.88
N SER A 467 64.20 -1.36 58.16
CA SER A 467 65.03 -0.90 59.28
C SER A 467 66.31 -1.72 59.45
N MET A 468 66.35 -2.98 58.96
CA MET A 468 67.55 -3.82 59.02
C MET A 468 68.67 -3.32 58.10
N SER A 469 68.29 -2.69 56.99
CA SER A 469 69.23 -2.04 56.07
C SER A 469 69.74 -0.71 56.62
N LEU A 470 68.94 -0.02 57.45
CA LEU A 470 69.26 1.33 57.93
C LEU A 470 69.97 1.33 59.30
N PHE A 471 69.63 0.41 60.20
CA PHE A 471 70.04 0.44 61.61
C PHE A 471 70.61 -0.89 62.09
N ASP A 472 71.45 -0.85 63.13
CA ASP A 472 71.83 -2.04 63.90
C ASP A 472 70.74 -2.42 64.93
N SER A 473 70.78 -3.68 65.38
CA SER A 473 69.83 -4.19 66.39
C SER A 473 69.88 -3.35 67.68
N GLY A 474 68.71 -2.96 68.18
CA GLY A 474 68.58 -2.13 69.39
C GLY A 474 69.11 -0.69 69.28
N LYS A 475 69.59 -0.26 68.11
CA LYS A 475 70.13 1.08 67.87
C LYS A 475 69.23 1.90 66.93
N ALA A 476 69.36 3.22 67.05
CA ALA A 476 68.71 4.22 66.19
C ALA A 476 69.74 5.05 65.39
N GLN A 477 71.00 4.63 65.32
CA GLN A 477 72.03 5.28 64.52
C GLN A 477 72.10 4.66 63.11
N LEU A 478 72.05 5.50 62.08
CA LEU A 478 72.09 5.06 60.68
C LEU A 478 73.46 4.46 60.32
N LYS A 479 73.46 3.36 59.56
CA LYS A 479 74.68 2.72 59.03
C LYS A 479 75.32 3.57 57.93
N THR A 480 76.65 3.47 57.77
CA THR A 480 77.43 4.24 56.78
C THR A 480 77.15 3.85 55.31
N GLY A 481 76.40 2.78 55.04
CA GLY A 481 76.00 2.33 53.69
C GLY A 481 74.55 2.65 53.29
N THR A 482 73.83 3.41 54.12
CA THR A 482 72.38 3.64 54.02
C THR A 482 71.98 4.68 52.96
N THR A 483 72.97 5.35 52.36
CA THR A 483 72.80 6.51 51.48
C THR A 483 71.89 6.22 50.28
N ARG A 484 71.92 5.03 49.70
CA ARG A 484 71.13 4.71 48.50
C ARG A 484 69.62 4.73 48.75
N ALA A 485 69.16 4.02 49.78
CA ALA A 485 67.73 3.95 50.11
C ALA A 485 67.18 5.31 50.58
N MET A 486 68.03 6.12 51.21
CA MET A 486 67.67 7.47 51.62
C MET A 486 67.68 8.48 50.47
N VAL A 487 68.55 8.32 49.47
CA VAL A 487 68.54 9.12 48.23
C VAL A 487 67.27 8.82 47.42
N ASP A 488 66.82 7.57 47.37
CA ASP A 488 65.56 7.21 46.71
C ASP A 488 64.35 7.87 47.41
N ALA A 489 64.34 7.85 48.75
CA ALA A 489 63.33 8.56 49.55
C ALA A 489 63.38 10.08 49.33
N LEU A 490 64.57 10.66 49.26
CA LEU A 490 64.76 12.09 49.00
C LEU A 490 64.30 12.48 47.59
N THR A 491 64.57 11.64 46.60
CA THR A 491 64.09 11.83 45.22
C THR A 491 62.57 11.85 45.16
N LEU A 492 61.90 10.96 45.92
CA LEU A 492 60.45 10.94 46.03
C LEU A 492 59.89 12.22 46.69
N ILE A 493 60.51 12.68 47.79
CA ILE A 493 60.09 13.89 48.51
C ILE A 493 60.25 15.12 47.61
N ASN A 494 61.40 15.27 46.95
CA ASN A 494 61.67 16.39 46.04
C ASN A 494 60.75 16.38 44.80
N ALA A 495 60.30 15.21 44.35
CA ALA A 495 59.34 15.09 43.25
C ALA A 495 57.91 15.56 43.63
N HIS A 496 57.62 15.81 44.91
CA HIS A 496 56.29 16.20 45.39
C HIS A 496 56.34 17.44 46.30
N PRO A 497 56.75 18.61 45.77
CA PRO A 497 56.81 19.85 46.55
C PRO A 497 55.42 20.23 47.09
N GLY A 498 55.34 20.61 48.37
CA GLY A 498 54.10 21.04 49.02
C GLY A 498 53.33 19.95 49.79
N LYS A 499 53.85 18.72 49.88
CA LYS A 499 53.33 17.67 50.77
C LYS A 499 54.13 17.62 52.07
N ARG A 500 53.49 17.24 53.17
CA ARG A 500 54.19 16.96 54.44
C ARG A 500 54.67 15.52 54.45
N VAL A 501 55.82 15.29 55.06
CA VAL A 501 56.46 13.98 55.12
C VAL A 501 56.19 13.36 56.49
N LEU A 502 55.44 12.26 56.54
CA LEU A 502 55.27 11.48 57.76
C LEU A 502 56.30 10.35 57.78
N VAL A 503 57.19 10.37 58.77
CA VAL A 503 58.16 9.30 59.03
C VAL A 503 57.64 8.44 60.19
N ALA A 504 57.19 7.23 59.87
CA ALA A 504 56.60 6.30 60.81
C ALA A 504 57.56 5.14 61.12
N GLY A 505 57.94 4.97 62.38
CA GLY A 505 58.78 3.87 62.83
C GLY A 505 57.98 2.69 63.39
N TYR A 506 58.44 1.47 63.10
CA TYR A 506 57.86 0.22 63.58
C TYR A 506 58.94 -0.69 64.18
N ALA A 507 58.55 -1.50 65.15
CA ALA A 507 59.38 -2.51 65.79
C ALA A 507 58.71 -3.90 65.70
N ASP A 508 59.49 -4.96 65.91
CA ASP A 508 58.95 -6.30 66.15
C ASP A 508 58.52 -6.45 67.62
N ASP A 509 57.88 -7.58 67.95
CA ASP A 509 57.39 -7.89 69.30
C ASP A 509 58.49 -8.30 70.29
N GLN A 510 59.76 -8.23 69.88
CA GLN A 510 60.89 -8.66 70.68
C GLN A 510 61.35 -7.53 71.61
N GLY A 511 60.73 -7.44 72.80
CA GLY A 511 61.13 -6.48 73.82
C GLY A 511 59.99 -6.06 74.73
N ARG A 512 60.23 -5.01 75.52
CA ARG A 512 59.16 -4.34 76.27
C ARG A 512 58.45 -3.35 75.34
N PRO A 513 57.11 -3.31 75.32
CA PRO A 513 56.35 -2.38 74.46
C PRO A 513 56.81 -0.92 74.58
N ASP A 514 57.08 -0.43 75.79
CA ASP A 514 57.55 0.95 76.02
C ASP A 514 58.92 1.22 75.37
N ARG A 515 59.81 0.20 75.35
CA ARG A 515 61.12 0.30 74.72
C ARG A 515 61.01 0.24 73.19
N ASN A 516 60.10 -0.59 72.68
CA ASN A 516 59.83 -0.71 71.25
C ASN A 516 59.23 0.57 70.69
N LEU A 517 58.31 1.20 71.45
CA LEU A 517 57.75 2.50 71.12
C LEU A 517 58.85 3.57 71.06
N LYS A 518 59.67 3.69 72.11
CA LYS A 518 60.79 4.64 72.13
C LYS A 518 61.76 4.42 70.98
N LEU A 519 62.17 3.17 70.74
CA LEU A 519 63.09 2.79 69.67
C LEU A 519 62.53 3.13 68.28
N SER A 520 61.22 2.94 68.08
CA SER A 520 60.55 3.29 66.83
C SER A 520 60.54 4.81 66.57
N ILE A 521 60.33 5.61 67.61
CA ILE A 521 60.40 7.09 67.55
C ILE A 521 61.83 7.55 67.27
N ASP A 522 62.80 6.99 67.98
CA ASP A 522 64.21 7.38 67.86
C ASP A 522 64.73 7.05 66.44
N ARG A 523 64.36 5.89 65.88
CA ARG A 523 64.69 5.51 64.49
C ARG A 523 64.04 6.44 63.47
N ALA A 524 62.76 6.74 63.63
CA ALA A 524 62.05 7.67 62.74
C ALA A 524 62.65 9.09 62.83
N SER A 525 63.10 9.50 64.02
CA SER A 525 63.82 10.77 64.22
C SER A 525 65.16 10.79 63.49
N ALA A 526 65.94 9.70 63.57
CA ALA A 526 67.22 9.60 62.87
C ALA A 526 67.06 9.65 61.34
N VAL A 527 66.00 9.02 60.79
CA VAL A 527 65.67 9.13 59.37
C VAL A 527 65.28 10.58 59.00
N ARG A 528 64.44 11.24 59.81
CA ARG A 528 64.09 12.66 59.60
C ARG A 528 65.35 13.54 59.60
N ASP A 529 66.20 13.41 60.60
CA ASP A 529 67.35 14.29 60.79
C ASP A 529 68.33 14.18 59.63
N TRP A 530 68.58 12.95 59.16
CA TRP A 530 69.36 12.71 57.96
C TRP A 530 68.72 13.35 56.72
N LEU A 531 67.39 13.23 56.56
CA LEU A 531 66.68 13.83 55.43
C LEU A 531 66.76 15.36 55.48
N VAL A 532 66.58 15.98 56.65
CA VAL A 532 66.71 17.44 56.83
C VAL A 532 68.11 17.92 56.46
N GLU A 533 69.15 17.24 56.96
CA GLU A 533 70.55 17.60 56.71
C GLU A 533 70.93 17.43 55.23
N ALA A 534 70.50 16.34 54.59
CA ALA A 534 70.85 16.02 53.21
C ALA A 534 70.06 16.83 52.16
N SER A 535 68.89 17.37 52.51
CA SER A 535 67.96 18.02 51.57
C SER A 535 67.78 19.51 51.77
N GLY A 536 68.08 20.03 52.97
CA GLY A 536 67.75 21.41 53.35
C GLY A 536 66.26 21.67 53.56
N ILE A 537 65.41 20.63 53.59
CA ILE A 537 63.96 20.79 53.85
C ILE A 537 63.74 21.19 55.31
N PRO A 538 62.90 22.21 55.60
CA PRO A 538 62.64 22.66 56.97
C PRO A 538 62.11 21.51 57.86
N PRO A 539 62.58 21.39 59.12
CA PRO A 539 62.08 20.38 60.05
C PRO A 539 60.55 20.40 60.23
N THR A 540 59.93 21.57 60.04
CA THR A 540 58.48 21.78 60.15
C THR A 540 57.67 21.05 59.08
N GLN A 541 58.30 20.56 57.99
CA GLN A 541 57.63 19.74 56.98
C GLN A 541 57.61 18.25 57.30
N PHE A 542 58.32 17.82 58.36
CA PHE A 542 58.36 16.43 58.79
C PHE A 542 57.53 16.20 60.05
N ALA A 543 56.71 15.16 60.05
CA ALA A 543 56.07 14.61 61.23
C ALA A 543 56.68 13.25 61.56
N ILE A 544 56.91 12.98 62.84
CA ILE A 544 57.42 11.68 63.31
C ILE A 544 56.32 10.98 64.08
N GLN A 545 56.15 9.69 63.82
CA GLN A 545 55.28 8.82 64.59
C GLN A 545 55.98 7.51 64.91
N GLY A 546 56.01 7.11 66.18
CA GLY A 546 56.36 5.74 66.56
C GLY A 546 55.10 4.92 66.76
N TYR A 547 55.07 3.72 66.18
CA TYR A 547 53.99 2.76 66.41
C TYR A 547 54.43 1.56 67.28
N GLY A 548 55.72 1.46 67.62
CA GLY A 548 56.24 0.29 68.33
C GLY A 548 55.90 -1.00 67.58
N ASP A 549 55.45 -2.01 68.33
CA ASP A 549 55.01 -3.33 67.85
C ASP A 549 53.49 -3.41 67.56
N THR A 550 52.75 -2.31 67.72
CA THR A 550 51.28 -2.30 67.66
C THR A 550 50.68 -2.47 66.25
N ARG A 551 51.51 -2.39 65.20
CA ARG A 551 51.09 -2.47 63.78
C ARG A 551 52.00 -3.39 62.95
N PRO A 552 51.98 -4.72 63.18
CA PRO A 552 52.75 -5.67 62.39
C PRO A 552 52.18 -5.82 60.98
N VAL A 553 53.06 -5.98 59.98
CA VAL A 553 52.71 -6.24 58.57
C VAL A 553 52.98 -7.69 58.15
N ALA A 554 53.71 -8.44 58.97
CA ALA A 554 54.00 -9.85 58.80
C ALA A 554 53.96 -10.57 60.15
N ASP A 555 53.96 -11.89 60.13
CA ASP A 555 53.90 -12.70 61.36
C ASP A 555 55.22 -12.63 62.16
N ASN A 556 55.16 -12.13 63.40
CA ASN A 556 56.31 -12.05 64.30
C ASN A 556 56.84 -13.41 64.77
N ALA A 557 56.10 -14.51 64.57
CA ALA A 557 56.59 -15.84 64.89
C ALA A 557 57.83 -16.24 64.04
N THR A 558 57.91 -15.73 62.81
CA THR A 558 59.00 -16.05 61.87
C THR A 558 60.12 -15.01 61.91
N PRO A 559 61.41 -15.40 61.81
CA PRO A 559 62.52 -14.45 61.67
C PRO A 559 62.35 -13.47 60.51
N GLU A 560 61.79 -13.95 59.39
CA GLU A 560 61.53 -13.19 58.18
C GLU A 560 60.41 -12.17 58.40
N GLY A 561 59.33 -12.56 59.10
CA GLY A 561 58.24 -11.64 59.44
C GLY A 561 58.66 -10.58 60.45
N ARG A 562 59.50 -10.92 61.44
CA ARG A 562 60.12 -9.93 62.34
C ARG A 562 60.99 -8.93 61.58
N ALA A 563 61.78 -9.39 60.61
CA ALA A 563 62.57 -8.49 59.77
C ALA A 563 61.69 -7.49 59.01
N LYS A 564 60.55 -7.93 58.45
CA LYS A 564 59.58 -7.03 57.80
C LYS A 564 58.90 -6.06 58.76
N ASN A 565 58.66 -6.46 60.01
CA ASN A 565 58.03 -5.59 61.01
C ASN A 565 58.97 -4.51 61.55
N ARG A 566 60.29 -4.74 61.51
CA ARG A 566 61.31 -3.72 61.75
C ARG A 566 61.46 -2.84 60.50
N ARG A 567 60.66 -1.79 60.38
CA ARG A 567 60.69 -0.88 59.22
C ARG A 567 60.46 0.57 59.60
N VAL A 568 60.83 1.46 58.69
CA VAL A 568 60.46 2.88 58.73
C VAL A 568 59.71 3.19 57.44
N GLU A 569 58.49 3.69 57.54
CA GLU A 569 57.70 4.12 56.39
C GLU A 569 57.78 5.64 56.25
N ILE A 570 57.99 6.10 55.03
CA ILE A 570 57.91 7.50 54.66
C ILE A 570 56.66 7.66 53.82
N THR A 571 55.66 8.36 54.36
CA THR A 571 54.39 8.63 53.67
C THR A 571 54.30 10.10 53.32
N LEU A 572 54.03 10.40 52.06
CA LEU A 572 53.73 11.77 51.63
C LEU A 572 52.25 12.05 51.84
N VAL A 573 51.95 12.92 52.80
CA VAL A 573 50.57 13.29 53.15
C VAL A 573 50.26 14.66 52.52
N PRO A 574 49.11 14.83 51.85
CA PRO A 574 48.66 16.14 51.40
C PRO A 574 48.61 17.13 52.58
N ASP A 575 49.08 18.36 52.40
CA ASP A 575 48.85 19.43 53.40
C ASP A 575 47.39 19.88 53.30
N THR A 576 46.47 19.06 53.82
CA THR A 576 45.09 19.47 53.98
C THR A 576 45.03 20.46 55.13
N GLN A 577 44.97 21.76 54.81
CA GLN A 577 44.26 22.69 55.67
C GLN A 577 42.86 22.11 55.86
N VAL A 578 42.51 21.76 57.10
CA VAL A 578 41.15 21.38 57.45
C VAL A 578 40.29 22.61 57.19
N SER A 579 39.66 22.67 56.01
CA SER A 579 38.59 23.61 55.76
C SER A 579 37.52 23.35 56.81
N ALA A 580 37.21 24.38 57.59
CA ALA A 580 36.20 24.35 58.62
C ALA A 580 34.92 23.69 58.08
N VAL A 581 34.47 22.65 58.78
CA VAL A 581 33.09 22.15 58.66
C VAL A 581 32.18 23.35 58.89
N PRO A 582 31.31 23.75 57.95
CA PRO A 582 30.28 24.71 58.26
C PRO A 582 29.26 24.00 59.16
N THR A 583 29.33 24.27 60.45
CA THR A 583 28.25 23.95 61.37
C THR A 583 27.11 24.93 61.09
N GLY A 584 26.04 24.47 60.45
CA GLY A 584 24.79 25.22 60.35
C GLY A 584 23.78 24.48 59.46
N ALA A 585 22.51 24.33 59.80
CA ALA A 585 21.78 24.63 61.02
C ALA A 585 20.55 23.73 60.99
N ALA A 586 20.15 23.21 62.14
CA ALA A 586 18.82 22.66 62.31
C ALA A 586 17.80 23.80 62.18
N ARG A 587 16.86 23.65 61.24
CA ARG A 587 15.45 24.00 61.41
C ARG A 587 14.62 23.37 60.31
#